data_AF-A0A929YHW4-F1
#
_entry.id   AF-A0A929YHW4-F1
#
_cell.length_a   1.000
_cell.length_b   1.000
_cell.length_c   1.000
_cell.angle_alpha   90.00
_cell.angle_beta   90.00
_cell.angle_gamma   90.00
#
_symmetry.space_group_name_H-M   'P 1'
#
loop_
_entity.id
_entity.type
_entity.pdbx_description
1 polymer ?
#
loop_
_entity_poly.entity_id
_entity_poly.type
_entity_poly.pdbx_seq_one_letter_code
_entity_poly.pdbx_strand_id
1 'polypeptide(L)'
;MAKPTFVGGVHPYGGKELTMDKPIKPVLPKGDLVYPLSQHIGAPAKPVVAVGDSVLTGQMIAEAGGFVSAPIYATVSGKVKAIEPRRLATGGMCQSIIIENDGKYDAVEMKPSKPYEEMSAQDKIEAVRNAGIVGMGGAGFPTAVKFAPKEPEKIEYVIANCAECEPYLTSDYRRMIEDPEQLIGGLKIAVSIFPNARGILAVEDNKPEAIAKLE
;
A
#
# COMPACT_ATOMS: atom_id res chain seq x y z
N MET A 1 12.72 30.84 15.65
CA MET A 1 12.22 30.11 14.47
C MET A 1 13.30 30.16 13.41
N ALA A 2 13.79 29.02 12.93
CA ALA A 2 14.72 28.99 11.80
C ALA A 2 14.02 29.56 10.56
N LYS A 3 14.71 30.41 9.79
CA LYS A 3 14.18 30.92 8.52
C LYS A 3 14.13 29.75 7.52
N PRO A 4 13.01 29.51 6.82
CA PRO A 4 12.96 28.51 5.75
C PRO A 4 13.94 28.87 4.62
N THR A 5 14.45 27.84 3.95
CA THR A 5 15.46 27.93 2.87
C THR A 5 14.93 28.51 1.57
N PHE A 6 13.60 28.63 1.40
CA PHE A 6 12.94 29.25 0.25
C PHE A 6 11.87 30.26 0.68
N VAL A 7 11.67 31.29 -0.14
CA VAL A 7 10.66 32.34 0.08
C VAL A 7 9.33 31.86 -0.49
N GLY A 8 8.34 31.61 0.38
CA GLY A 8 6.99 31.19 0.00
C GLY A 8 6.60 29.82 0.53
N GLY A 9 5.32 29.48 0.43
CA GLY A 9 4.74 28.23 0.94
C GLY A 9 3.87 28.42 2.19
N VAL A 10 3.05 27.41 2.48
CA VAL A 10 2.29 27.31 3.73
C VAL A 10 3.04 26.33 4.63
N HIS A 11 3.35 26.76 5.85
CA HIS A 11 4.02 25.93 6.86
C HIS A 11 3.02 25.63 7.98
N PRO A 12 2.07 24.70 7.76
CA PRO A 12 1.16 24.31 8.83
C PRO A 12 1.94 23.68 9.98
N TYR A 13 1.35 23.69 11.17
CA TYR A 13 1.87 22.93 12.30
C TYR A 13 1.99 21.45 11.91
N GLY A 14 3.18 20.88 12.08
CA GLY A 14 3.50 19.52 11.65
C GLY A 14 2.83 18.43 12.48
N GLY A 15 2.69 18.61 13.80
CA GLY A 15 1.98 17.67 14.68
C GLY A 15 2.58 16.26 14.77
N LYS A 16 3.80 16.04 14.28
CA LYS A 16 4.47 14.73 14.25
C LYS A 16 4.91 14.26 15.63
N GLU A 17 5.21 15.18 16.54
CA GLU A 17 5.55 14.90 17.95
C GLU A 17 4.45 14.12 18.69
N LEU A 18 3.22 14.14 18.19
CA LEU A 18 2.09 13.42 18.79
C LEU A 18 2.23 11.90 18.63
N THR A 19 2.94 11.43 17.62
CA THR A 19 2.99 10.01 17.26
C THR A 19 4.37 9.49 16.85
N MET A 20 5.35 10.35 16.57
CA MET A 20 6.66 9.93 16.06
C MET A 20 7.42 8.99 16.99
N ASP A 21 7.20 9.06 18.31
CA ASP A 21 7.84 8.17 19.29
C ASP A 21 7.01 6.93 19.65
N LYS A 22 5.82 6.79 19.04
CA LYS A 22 4.91 5.68 19.34
C LYS A 22 5.16 4.52 18.39
N PRO A 23 5.37 3.29 18.90
CA PRO A 23 5.60 2.13 18.06
C PRO A 23 4.36 1.78 17.22
N ILE A 24 4.59 1.16 16.06
CA ILE A 24 3.54 0.55 15.27
C ILE A 24 2.87 -0.54 16.13
N LYS A 25 1.54 -0.57 16.12
CA LYS A 25 0.76 -1.58 16.84
C LYS A 25 -0.24 -2.25 15.91
N PRO A 26 -0.42 -3.57 16.02
CA PRO A 26 -1.50 -4.23 15.32
C PRO A 26 -2.84 -3.72 15.83
N VAL A 27 -3.74 -3.40 14.91
CA VAL A 27 -5.12 -3.04 15.21
C VAL A 27 -6.02 -4.07 14.54
N LEU A 28 -6.72 -4.85 15.36
CA LEU A 28 -7.71 -5.81 14.88
C LEU A 28 -9.08 -5.12 14.82
N PRO A 29 -9.63 -4.92 13.61
CA PRO A 29 -10.93 -4.28 13.46
C PRO A 29 -12.04 -5.14 14.07
N LYS A 30 -13.07 -4.49 14.61
CA LYS A 30 -14.23 -5.15 15.24
C LYS A 30 -15.50 -4.83 14.46
N GLY A 31 -16.46 -5.75 14.49
CA GLY A 31 -17.75 -5.58 13.83
C GLY A 31 -17.67 -5.73 12.31
N ASP A 32 -18.55 -5.05 11.60
CA ASP A 32 -18.61 -5.10 10.14
C ASP A 32 -17.44 -4.34 9.52
N LEU A 33 -16.74 -4.98 8.59
CA LEU A 33 -15.74 -4.33 7.75
C LEU A 33 -16.35 -3.97 6.40
N VAL A 34 -16.03 -2.78 5.92
CA VAL A 34 -16.48 -2.25 4.63
C VAL A 34 -15.28 -2.18 3.69
N TYR A 35 -15.40 -2.83 2.54
CA TYR A 35 -14.40 -2.87 1.48
C TYR A 35 -14.96 -2.14 0.25
N PRO A 36 -14.66 -0.84 0.08
CA PRO A 36 -15.03 -0.12 -1.13
C PRO A 36 -14.44 -0.80 -2.36
N LEU A 37 -15.20 -0.91 -3.45
CA LEU A 37 -14.67 -1.44 -4.72
C LEU A 37 -13.79 -0.42 -5.46
N SER A 38 -13.80 0.84 -5.04
CA SER A 38 -12.91 1.89 -5.56
C SER A 38 -11.97 2.37 -4.45
N GLN A 39 -10.79 1.73 -4.36
CA GLN A 39 -9.71 2.07 -3.41
C GLN A 39 -8.50 2.71 -4.10
N HIS A 40 -8.53 2.81 -5.43
CA HIS A 40 -7.46 3.30 -6.28
C HIS A 40 -8.03 4.18 -7.39
N ILE A 41 -7.18 5.00 -8.03
CA ILE A 41 -7.54 5.86 -9.17
C ILE A 41 -8.05 5.13 -10.41
N GLY A 42 -7.80 3.82 -10.50
CA GLY A 42 -8.23 2.96 -11.61
C GLY A 42 -9.73 2.60 -11.63
N ALA A 43 -10.12 1.79 -12.61
CA ALA A 43 -11.48 1.27 -12.74
C ALA A 43 -11.84 0.40 -11.51
N PRO A 44 -13.01 0.59 -10.87
CA PRO A 44 -13.39 -0.16 -9.66
C PRO A 44 -13.24 -1.67 -9.81
N ALA A 45 -12.79 -2.33 -8.74
CA ALA A 45 -12.73 -3.78 -8.68
C ALA A 45 -14.14 -4.39 -8.80
N LYS A 46 -14.22 -5.62 -9.30
CA LYS A 46 -15.48 -6.35 -9.49
C LYS A 46 -15.60 -7.42 -8.40
N PRO A 47 -16.70 -7.46 -7.64
CA PRO A 47 -16.86 -8.45 -6.58
C PRO A 47 -16.88 -9.86 -7.19
N VAL A 48 -16.18 -10.79 -6.56
CA VAL A 48 -16.17 -12.23 -6.92
C VAL A 48 -16.84 -13.10 -5.86
N VAL A 49 -17.46 -12.46 -4.86
CA VAL A 49 -18.25 -13.08 -3.79
C VAL A 49 -19.68 -12.54 -3.84
N ALA A 50 -20.62 -13.30 -3.30
CA ALA A 50 -22.03 -12.96 -3.18
C ALA A 50 -22.45 -12.78 -1.70
N VAL A 51 -23.57 -12.11 -1.49
CA VAL A 51 -24.19 -12.00 -0.16
C VAL A 51 -24.51 -13.40 0.37
N GLY A 52 -24.06 -13.70 1.59
CA GLY A 52 -24.20 -15.01 2.20
C GLY A 52 -22.93 -15.86 2.19
N ASP A 53 -21.96 -15.55 1.33
CA ASP A 53 -20.72 -16.32 1.23
C ASP A 53 -19.88 -16.21 2.50
N SER A 54 -19.23 -17.30 2.87
CA SER A 54 -18.18 -17.28 3.89
C SER A 54 -16.85 -16.96 3.25
N VAL A 55 -16.04 -16.14 3.91
CA VAL A 55 -14.74 -15.69 3.43
C VAL A 55 -13.67 -15.92 4.49
N LEU A 56 -12.45 -16.19 4.03
CA LEU A 56 -11.26 -16.30 4.86
C LEU A 56 -10.42 -15.03 4.80
N THR A 57 -9.61 -14.80 5.84
CA THR A 57 -8.59 -13.75 5.84
C THR A 57 -7.60 -14.02 4.70
N GLY A 58 -7.32 -13.01 3.88
CA GLY A 58 -6.47 -13.13 2.70
C GLY A 58 -7.16 -13.73 1.46
N GLN A 59 -8.47 -14.00 1.51
CA GLN A 59 -9.22 -14.43 0.33
C GLN A 59 -9.52 -13.24 -0.60
N MET A 60 -9.34 -13.43 -1.91
CA MET A 60 -9.76 -12.43 -2.91
C MET A 60 -11.29 -12.31 -2.90
N ILE A 61 -11.79 -11.10 -2.70
CA ILE A 61 -13.23 -10.79 -2.67
C ILE A 61 -13.67 -9.90 -3.83
N ALA A 62 -12.72 -9.23 -4.48
CA ALA A 62 -12.94 -8.55 -5.75
C ALA A 62 -11.72 -8.66 -6.66
N GLU A 63 -11.96 -8.89 -7.96
CA GLU A 63 -10.94 -8.92 -9.00
C GLU A 63 -10.72 -7.52 -9.60
N ALA A 64 -9.57 -7.30 -10.21
CA ALA A 64 -9.26 -6.04 -10.89
C ALA A 64 -10.24 -5.78 -12.06
N GLY A 65 -10.88 -4.60 -12.08
CA GLY A 65 -11.91 -4.24 -13.06
C GLY A 65 -11.39 -3.74 -14.41
N GLY A 66 -10.07 -3.70 -14.62
CA GLY A 66 -9.43 -3.21 -15.84
C GLY A 66 -7.91 -3.15 -15.73
N PHE A 67 -7.24 -2.60 -16.76
CA PHE A 67 -5.78 -2.53 -16.81
C PHE A 67 -5.18 -1.71 -15.66
N VAL A 68 -5.76 -0.52 -15.41
CA VAL A 68 -5.49 0.27 -14.20
C VAL A 68 -6.55 -0.08 -13.17
N SER A 69 -6.27 -1.09 -12.37
CA SER A 69 -7.10 -1.57 -11.25
C SER A 69 -6.27 -2.54 -10.40
N ALA A 70 -6.74 -2.88 -9.19
CA ALA A 70 -6.12 -3.88 -8.33
C ALA A 70 -7.19 -4.76 -7.65
N PRO A 71 -6.92 -6.05 -7.43
CA PRO A 71 -7.81 -6.92 -6.65
C PRO A 71 -7.89 -6.48 -5.19
N ILE A 72 -8.98 -6.88 -4.52
CA ILE A 72 -9.23 -6.60 -3.10
C ILE A 72 -9.35 -7.92 -2.36
N TYR A 73 -8.74 -7.98 -1.19
CA TYR A 73 -8.69 -9.15 -0.31
C TYR A 73 -9.40 -8.86 1.02
N ALA A 74 -10.07 -9.87 1.57
CA ALA A 74 -10.65 -9.78 2.90
C ALA A 74 -9.53 -9.72 3.96
N THR A 75 -9.62 -8.77 4.89
CA THR A 75 -8.68 -8.64 6.02
C THR A 75 -9.17 -9.36 7.28
N VAL A 76 -10.35 -9.97 7.21
CA VAL A 76 -10.96 -10.78 8.28
C VAL A 76 -11.65 -12.01 7.67
N SER A 77 -11.81 -13.06 8.47
CA SER A 77 -12.77 -14.13 8.19
C SER A 77 -14.18 -13.72 8.60
N GLY A 78 -15.18 -14.33 7.96
CA GLY A 78 -16.57 -14.14 8.33
C GLY A 78 -17.52 -14.33 7.18
N LYS A 79 -18.60 -13.55 7.15
CA LYS A 79 -19.68 -13.71 6.17
C LYS A 79 -19.94 -12.41 5.42
N VAL A 80 -20.11 -12.49 4.10
CA VAL A 80 -20.55 -11.36 3.28
C VAL A 80 -21.97 -11.02 3.65
N LYS A 81 -22.15 -9.91 4.37
CA LYS A 81 -23.41 -9.43 4.89
C LYS A 81 -24.22 -8.66 3.84
N ALA A 82 -23.54 -7.86 3.03
CA ALA A 82 -24.16 -7.05 1.98
C ALA A 82 -23.15 -6.65 0.90
N ILE A 83 -23.66 -6.32 -0.30
CA ILE A 83 -22.91 -5.65 -1.37
C ILE A 83 -23.74 -4.46 -1.83
N GLU A 84 -23.41 -3.27 -1.35
CA GLU A 84 -24.26 -2.08 -1.49
C GLU A 84 -23.43 -0.78 -1.50
N PRO A 85 -24.01 0.37 -1.91
CA PRO A 85 -23.30 1.64 -1.91
C PRO A 85 -22.99 2.12 -0.48
N ARG A 86 -21.72 2.45 -0.21
CA ARG A 86 -21.28 3.11 1.03
C ARG A 86 -20.55 4.42 0.72
N ARG A 87 -20.59 5.34 1.68
CA ARG A 87 -19.92 6.65 1.57
C ARG A 87 -18.41 6.49 1.77
N LEU A 88 -17.64 7.07 0.86
CA LEU A 88 -16.17 7.14 0.93
C LEU A 88 -15.72 8.35 1.74
N ALA A 89 -14.46 8.34 2.16
CA ALA A 89 -13.80 9.48 2.82
C ALA A 89 -13.80 10.74 1.94
N THR A 90 -13.84 10.59 0.62
CA THR A 90 -13.97 11.69 -0.36
C THR A 90 -15.38 12.28 -0.46
N GLY A 91 -16.35 11.71 0.27
CA GLY A 91 -17.75 12.13 0.26
C GLY A 91 -18.63 11.46 -0.80
N GLY A 92 -18.04 10.81 -1.83
CA GLY A 92 -18.76 10.06 -2.85
C GLY A 92 -19.36 8.75 -2.34
N MET A 93 -20.22 8.13 -3.15
CA MET A 93 -20.78 6.78 -2.89
C MET A 93 -20.10 5.75 -3.79
N CYS A 94 -19.83 4.56 -3.26
CA CYS A 94 -19.23 3.47 -4.02
C CYS A 94 -19.82 2.12 -3.59
N GLN A 95 -20.11 1.24 -4.55
CA GLN A 95 -20.41 -0.16 -4.23
C GLN A 95 -19.30 -0.73 -3.36
N SER A 96 -19.68 -1.36 -2.26
CA SER A 96 -18.77 -1.89 -1.25
C SER A 96 -19.22 -3.28 -0.84
N ILE A 97 -18.26 -4.14 -0.51
CA ILE A 97 -18.53 -5.44 0.11
C ILE A 97 -18.50 -5.22 1.63
N ILE A 98 -19.53 -5.69 2.34
CA ILE A 98 -19.61 -5.62 3.79
C ILE A 98 -19.44 -7.04 4.33
N ILE A 99 -18.43 -7.27 5.15
CA ILE A 99 -18.17 -8.55 5.80
C ILE A 99 -18.40 -8.39 7.29
N GLU A 100 -19.29 -9.21 7.82
CA GLU A 100 -19.44 -9.40 9.27
C GLU A 100 -18.27 -10.24 9.77
N ASN A 101 -17.39 -9.63 10.57
CA ASN A 101 -16.21 -10.29 11.13
C ASN A 101 -16.62 -11.33 12.18
N ASP A 102 -16.23 -12.59 11.99
CA ASP A 102 -16.50 -13.66 12.96
C ASP A 102 -15.50 -13.74 14.12
N GLY A 103 -14.44 -12.93 14.07
CA GLY A 103 -13.41 -12.82 15.09
C GLY A 103 -12.42 -13.98 15.13
N LYS A 104 -12.51 -14.94 14.20
CA LYS A 104 -11.62 -16.11 14.18
C LYS A 104 -10.30 -15.86 13.47
N TYR A 105 -10.34 -14.99 12.45
CA TYR A 105 -9.21 -14.72 11.56
C TYR A 105 -8.65 -15.98 10.89
N ASP A 106 -9.52 -16.94 10.56
CA ASP A 106 -9.16 -18.11 9.77
C ASP A 106 -8.66 -17.62 8.41
N ALA A 107 -7.44 -18.02 8.03
CA ALA A 107 -6.75 -17.48 6.86
C ALA A 107 -6.68 -18.49 5.72
N VAL A 108 -6.62 -17.98 4.48
CA VAL A 108 -6.25 -18.80 3.34
C VAL A 108 -4.84 -19.36 3.54
N GLU A 109 -4.57 -20.54 3.00
CA GLU A 109 -3.22 -21.07 2.96
C GLU A 109 -2.35 -20.22 2.01
N MET A 110 -1.37 -19.51 2.58
CA MET A 110 -0.39 -18.77 1.78
C MET A 110 0.65 -19.74 1.23
N LYS A 111 0.61 -19.98 -0.08
CA LYS A 111 1.66 -20.74 -0.75
C LYS A 111 2.93 -19.88 -0.84
N PRO A 112 4.09 -20.39 -0.39
CA PRO A 112 5.34 -19.65 -0.50
C PRO A 112 5.65 -19.38 -1.99
N SER A 113 6.01 -18.14 -2.31
CA SER A 113 6.56 -17.81 -3.62
C SER A 113 8.01 -18.27 -3.72
N LYS A 114 8.51 -18.40 -4.95
CA LYS A 114 9.95 -18.52 -5.18
C LYS A 114 10.67 -17.25 -4.70
N PRO A 115 11.96 -17.33 -4.35
CA PRO A 115 12.80 -16.14 -4.15
C PRO A 115 12.71 -15.21 -5.37
N TYR A 116 12.67 -13.90 -5.14
CA TYR A 116 12.46 -12.95 -6.24
C TYR A 116 13.66 -12.92 -7.20
N GLU A 117 14.83 -13.34 -6.75
CA GLU A 117 16.05 -13.48 -7.53
C GLU A 117 15.89 -14.52 -8.65
N GLU A 118 15.00 -15.51 -8.45
CA GLU A 118 14.68 -16.56 -9.42
C GLU A 118 13.49 -16.19 -10.32
N MET A 119 12.85 -15.05 -10.09
CA MET A 119 11.69 -14.58 -10.84
C MET A 119 12.11 -13.69 -12.01
N SER A 120 11.44 -13.84 -13.15
CA SER A 120 11.56 -12.86 -14.23
C SER A 120 10.97 -11.50 -13.79
N ALA A 121 11.33 -10.41 -14.48
CA ALA A 121 10.72 -9.10 -14.23
C ALA A 121 9.19 -9.16 -14.36
N GLN A 122 8.69 -9.91 -15.34
CA GLN A 122 7.26 -10.09 -15.55
C GLN A 122 6.60 -10.85 -14.40
N ASP A 123 7.22 -11.91 -13.89
CA ASP A 123 6.69 -12.67 -12.75
C ASP A 123 6.63 -11.83 -11.48
N LYS A 124 7.62 -10.94 -11.26
CA LYS A 124 7.59 -9.99 -10.15
C LYS A 124 6.44 -9.01 -10.27
N ILE A 125 6.24 -8.43 -11.46
CA ILE A 125 5.12 -7.50 -11.74
C ILE A 125 3.78 -8.20 -11.52
N GLU A 126 3.66 -9.44 -11.98
CA GLU A 126 2.44 -10.23 -11.85
C GLU A 126 2.18 -10.64 -10.39
N ALA A 127 3.22 -10.96 -9.61
CA ALA A 127 3.10 -11.17 -8.17
C ALA A 127 2.60 -9.91 -7.45
N VAL A 128 3.15 -8.74 -7.78
CA VAL A 128 2.71 -7.44 -7.25
C VAL A 128 1.25 -7.13 -7.64
N ARG A 129 0.87 -7.46 -8.89
CA ARG A 129 -0.49 -7.29 -9.41
C ARG A 129 -1.48 -8.16 -8.65
N ASN A 130 -1.18 -9.45 -8.53
CA ASN A 130 -2.04 -10.39 -7.85
C ASN A 130 -2.14 -10.08 -6.37
N ALA A 131 -1.08 -9.60 -5.72
CA ALA A 131 -1.12 -9.15 -4.33
C ALA A 131 -1.98 -7.89 -4.10
N GLY A 132 -2.47 -7.22 -5.15
CA GLY A 132 -3.33 -6.04 -5.01
C GLY A 132 -2.58 -4.79 -4.51
N ILE A 133 -1.27 -4.73 -4.68
CA ILE A 133 -0.45 -3.64 -4.15
C ILE A 133 -0.72 -2.35 -4.94
N VAL A 134 -1.09 -1.31 -4.20
CA VAL A 134 -1.33 0.05 -4.72
C VAL A 134 -0.36 1.05 -4.08
N GLY A 135 -0.12 2.17 -4.75
CA GLY A 135 0.71 3.24 -4.19
C GLY A 135 0.06 3.95 -3.02
N MET A 136 0.71 3.92 -1.85
CA MET A 136 0.18 4.49 -0.59
C MET A 136 0.41 6.00 -0.42
N GLY A 137 1.05 6.68 -1.38
CA GLY A 137 1.28 8.13 -1.31
C GLY A 137 0.04 9.02 -1.55
N GLY A 138 -1.16 8.43 -1.73
CA GLY A 138 -2.40 9.18 -1.87
C GLY A 138 -3.35 8.61 -2.92
N ALA A 139 -3.01 8.74 -4.21
CA ALA A 139 -3.91 8.38 -5.32
C ALA A 139 -4.23 6.88 -5.45
N GLY A 140 -3.55 6.00 -4.72
CA GLY A 140 -3.78 4.56 -4.79
C GLY A 140 -3.42 3.96 -6.16
N PHE A 141 -2.53 4.57 -6.95
CA PHE A 141 -2.23 4.08 -8.30
C PHE A 141 -1.64 2.66 -8.24
N PRO A 142 -2.20 1.65 -8.95
CA PRO A 142 -1.74 0.26 -8.87
C PRO A 142 -0.25 0.10 -9.17
N THR A 143 0.50 -0.51 -8.24
CA THR A 143 1.97 -0.55 -8.29
C THR A 143 2.47 -1.36 -9.48
N ALA A 144 1.79 -2.46 -9.84
CA ALA A 144 2.12 -3.25 -11.02
C ALA A 144 2.02 -2.45 -12.34
N VAL A 145 1.16 -1.43 -12.41
CA VAL A 145 1.07 -0.55 -13.58
C VAL A 145 2.27 0.42 -13.61
N LYS A 146 2.74 0.89 -12.44
CA LYS A 146 3.95 1.71 -12.35
C LYS A 146 5.20 0.94 -12.80
N PHE A 147 5.23 -0.36 -12.53
CA PHE A 147 6.33 -1.24 -12.91
C PHE A 147 6.31 -1.71 -14.38
N ALA A 148 5.32 -1.30 -15.17
CA ALA A 148 5.20 -1.64 -16.58
C ALA A 148 5.29 -0.40 -17.49
N PRO A 149 6.40 0.37 -17.45
CA PRO A 149 6.62 1.43 -18.42
C PRO A 149 6.81 0.84 -19.82
N LYS A 150 6.65 1.67 -20.86
CA LYS A 150 6.84 1.23 -22.25
C LYS A 150 8.27 0.79 -22.57
N GLU A 151 9.25 1.40 -21.90
CA GLU A 151 10.68 1.24 -22.16
C GLU A 151 11.41 0.98 -20.82
N PRO A 152 11.27 -0.21 -20.21
CA PRO A 152 11.85 -0.55 -18.90
C PRO A 152 13.38 -0.43 -18.86
N GLU A 153 14.05 -0.64 -19.97
CA GLU A 153 15.50 -0.48 -20.14
C GLU A 153 15.97 0.98 -20.03
N LYS A 154 15.08 1.95 -20.23
CA LYS A 154 15.38 3.38 -20.07
C LYS A 154 15.24 3.88 -18.63
N ILE A 155 14.76 3.04 -17.72
CA ILE A 155 14.63 3.42 -16.31
C ILE A 155 16.01 3.36 -15.65
N GLU A 156 16.54 4.53 -15.30
CA GLU A 156 17.83 4.68 -14.60
C GLU A 156 17.68 4.74 -13.08
N TYR A 157 16.50 5.12 -12.58
CA TYR A 157 16.26 5.32 -11.15
C TYR A 157 14.90 4.80 -10.71
N VAL A 158 14.88 4.13 -9.57
CA VAL A 158 13.69 3.87 -8.77
C VAL A 158 13.83 4.63 -7.48
N ILE A 159 12.97 5.63 -7.28
CA ILE A 159 13.00 6.50 -6.10
C ILE A 159 11.85 6.10 -5.19
N ALA A 160 12.19 5.59 -4.00
CA ALA A 160 11.25 5.43 -2.90
C ALA A 160 11.17 6.77 -2.15
N ASN A 161 9.99 7.39 -2.17
CA ASN A 161 9.74 8.63 -1.44
C ASN A 161 9.65 8.31 0.06
N CYS A 162 10.60 8.84 0.84
CA CYS A 162 10.67 8.71 2.30
C CYS A 162 10.55 10.08 2.99
N ALA A 163 9.98 11.07 2.29
CA ALA A 163 9.86 12.44 2.76
C ALA A 163 8.75 12.60 3.78
N GLU A 164 7.54 12.06 3.52
CA GLU A 164 6.36 12.19 4.39
C GLU A 164 6.15 13.65 4.85
N CYS A 165 5.85 14.56 3.93
CA CYS A 165 5.79 15.99 4.23
C CYS A 165 4.42 16.44 4.76
N GLU A 166 3.42 15.56 4.74
CA GLU A 166 2.09 15.81 5.27
C GLU A 166 2.10 15.97 6.81
N PRO A 167 1.34 16.94 7.36
CA PRO A 167 1.14 17.06 8.80
C PRO A 167 0.53 15.80 9.41
N TYR A 168 0.90 15.52 10.66
CA TYR A 168 0.46 14.40 11.50
C TYR A 168 0.85 13.00 11.01
N LEU A 169 1.31 12.84 9.77
CA LEU A 169 1.78 11.55 9.29
C LEU A 169 3.16 11.24 9.87
N THR A 170 3.26 10.05 10.46
CA THR A 170 4.51 9.45 10.93
C THR A 170 4.63 7.98 10.54
N SER A 171 3.77 7.47 9.66
CA SER A 171 3.74 6.06 9.23
C SER A 171 5.01 5.64 8.51
N ASP A 172 5.50 6.47 7.58
CA ASP A 172 6.70 6.16 6.80
C ASP A 172 7.94 6.32 7.66
N TYR A 173 7.98 7.36 8.51
CA TYR A 173 9.04 7.51 9.50
C TYR A 173 9.12 6.29 10.43
N ARG A 174 8.01 5.87 11.05
CA ARG A 174 8.00 4.68 11.91
C ARG A 174 8.40 3.42 11.14
N ARG A 175 8.03 3.29 9.87
CA ARG A 175 8.46 2.16 9.04
C ARG A 175 9.98 2.14 8.82
N MET A 176 10.60 3.29 8.57
CA MET A 176 12.06 3.41 8.44
C MET A 176 12.79 3.08 9.76
N ILE A 177 12.20 3.43 10.90
CA ILE A 177 12.80 3.18 12.21
C ILE A 177 12.66 1.71 12.65
N GLU A 178 11.48 1.12 12.45
CA GLU A 178 11.14 -0.21 12.98
C GLU A 178 11.46 -1.35 12.00
N ASP A 179 11.28 -1.16 10.69
CA ASP A 179 11.49 -2.19 9.67
C ASP A 179 12.33 -1.71 8.47
N PRO A 180 13.53 -1.13 8.67
CA PRO A 180 14.36 -0.62 7.57
C PRO A 180 14.71 -1.70 6.54
N GLU A 181 14.94 -2.93 6.99
CA GLU A 181 15.30 -4.06 6.14
C GLU A 181 14.17 -4.45 5.18
N GLN A 182 12.91 -4.36 5.61
CA GLN A 182 11.76 -4.62 4.75
C GLN A 182 11.62 -3.53 3.68
N LEU A 183 11.86 -2.27 4.05
CA LEU A 183 11.85 -1.14 3.12
C LEU A 183 12.96 -1.28 2.06
N ILE A 184 14.19 -1.56 2.50
CA ILE A 184 15.34 -1.79 1.61
C ILE A 184 15.09 -3.01 0.72
N GLY A 185 14.53 -4.10 1.27
CA GLY A 185 14.16 -5.30 0.52
C GLY A 185 13.12 -5.00 -0.57
N GLY A 186 12.07 -4.24 -0.24
CA GLY A 186 11.07 -3.80 -1.21
C GLY A 186 11.66 -2.96 -2.34
N LEU A 187 12.59 -2.03 -2.02
CA LEU A 187 13.29 -1.25 -3.03
C LEU A 187 14.19 -2.13 -3.91
N LYS A 188 14.91 -3.09 -3.35
CA LYS A 188 15.73 -4.05 -4.11
C LYS A 188 14.89 -4.86 -5.09
N ILE A 189 13.73 -5.34 -4.67
CA ILE A 189 12.78 -6.05 -5.55
C ILE A 189 12.35 -5.12 -6.70
N ALA A 190 11.94 -3.89 -6.39
CA ALA A 190 11.50 -2.91 -7.37
C ALA A 190 12.60 -2.55 -8.38
N VAL A 191 13.83 -2.33 -7.92
CA VAL A 191 15.01 -2.07 -8.77
C VAL A 191 15.30 -3.27 -9.66
N SER A 192 15.18 -4.49 -9.16
CA SER A 192 15.46 -5.71 -9.93
C SER A 192 14.50 -5.98 -11.11
N ILE A 193 13.43 -5.19 -11.24
CA ILE A 193 12.53 -5.20 -12.40
C ILE A 193 13.19 -4.44 -13.58
N PHE A 194 14.07 -3.49 -13.29
CA PHE A 194 14.68 -2.59 -14.27
C PHE A 194 16.19 -2.81 -14.34
N PRO A 195 16.73 -3.36 -15.44
CA PRO A 195 18.12 -3.83 -15.50
C PRO A 195 19.17 -2.73 -15.32
N ASN A 196 18.85 -1.49 -15.69
CA ASN A 196 19.77 -0.36 -15.65
C ASN A 196 19.52 0.57 -14.45
N ALA A 197 18.56 0.25 -13.58
CA ALA A 197 18.13 1.18 -12.55
C ALA A 197 18.97 1.11 -11.28
N ARG A 198 19.04 2.25 -10.59
CA ARG A 198 19.55 2.37 -9.22
C ARG A 198 18.40 2.73 -8.27
N GLY A 199 18.43 2.16 -7.07
CA GLY A 199 17.47 2.49 -6.01
C GLY A 199 17.92 3.70 -5.21
N ILE A 200 16.99 4.60 -4.88
CA ILE A 200 17.22 5.73 -3.97
C ILE A 200 16.10 5.74 -2.92
N LEU A 201 16.47 5.82 -1.65
CA LEU A 201 15.57 6.19 -0.56
C LEU A 201 15.69 7.70 -0.36
N ALA A 202 14.65 8.46 -0.75
CA ALA A 202 14.66 9.92 -0.67
C ALA A 202 14.13 10.36 0.71
N VAL A 203 15.02 10.44 1.70
CA VAL A 203 14.73 10.87 3.06
C VAL A 203 15.02 12.36 3.21
N GLU A 204 14.16 13.10 3.92
CA GLU A 204 14.46 14.50 4.25
C GLU A 204 15.53 14.60 5.34
N ASP A 205 16.41 15.61 5.23
CA ASP A 205 17.50 15.89 6.19
C ASP A 205 17.04 16.11 7.64
N ASN A 206 15.75 16.40 7.84
CA ASN A 206 15.14 16.56 9.17
C ASN A 206 14.89 15.23 9.91
N LYS A 207 15.24 14.07 9.34
CA LYS A 207 15.08 12.73 9.95
C LYS A 207 16.42 12.02 10.15
N PRO A 208 17.36 12.56 10.94
CA PRO A 208 18.70 11.99 11.09
C PRO A 208 18.70 10.55 11.63
N GLU A 209 17.75 10.20 12.50
CA GLU A 209 17.62 8.85 13.03
C GLU A 209 17.19 7.84 11.95
N ALA A 210 16.26 8.22 11.07
CA ALA A 210 15.84 7.37 9.96
C ALA A 210 16.96 7.18 8.94
N ILE A 211 17.73 8.24 8.67
CA ILE A 211 18.93 8.15 7.80
C ILE A 211 19.92 7.14 8.38
N ALA A 212 20.26 7.25 9.67
CA ALA A 212 21.18 6.33 10.34
C ALA A 212 20.69 4.87 10.38
N LYS A 213 19.38 4.62 10.24
CA LYS A 213 18.79 3.27 10.17
C LYS A 213 18.84 2.65 8.77
N LEU A 214 19.02 3.47 7.73
CA LEU A 214 18.97 3.05 6.33
C LEU A 214 20.35 2.98 5.67
N GLU A 215 21.38 3.50 6.32
CA GLU A 215 22.81 3.31 5.97
C GLU A 215 23.33 1.94 6.41
#